data_AF-A0AAW1T2C8-F1
#
_entry.id   AF-A0AAW1T2C8-F1
#
_cell.length_a   1.000
_cell.length_b   1.000
_cell.length_c   1.000
_cell.angle_alpha   90.00
_cell.angle_beta   90.00
_cell.angle_gamma   90.00
#
_symmetry.space_group_name_H-M   'P 1'
#
loop_
_entity.id
_entity.type
_entity.pdbx_description
1 polymer ?
#
loop_
_entity_poly.entity_id
_entity_poly.type
_entity_poly.pdbx_seq_one_letter_code
_entity_poly.pdbx_strand_id
1 'polypeptide(L)'
;MRCRRQATRADLSIDWSSQEALVGVAGAVLGVGLGIGVPIFYISRDSADEEKLSELRELNRKTYKETGEYLTEDQIREFRKPRWTDRREFQDDD
;
A
#
# COMPACT_ATOMS: atom_id res chain seq x y z
N MET A 1 51.87 3.76 31.98
CA MET A 1 51.83 3.58 30.52
C MET A 1 50.36 3.38 30.11
N ARG A 2 49.76 4.32 29.35
CA ARG A 2 48.38 4.19 28.87
C ARG A 2 48.41 3.75 27.41
N CYS A 3 48.01 2.52 27.14
CA CYS A 3 47.86 1.98 25.80
C CYS A 3 46.60 2.59 25.16
N ARG A 4 46.77 3.56 24.25
CA ARG A 4 45.66 4.06 23.41
C ARG A 4 45.39 3.01 22.34
N ARG A 5 44.27 2.29 22.42
CA ARG A 5 43.72 1.56 21.27
C ARG A 5 43.31 2.59 20.21
N GLN A 6 44.05 2.67 19.11
CA GLN A 6 43.58 3.40 17.94
C GLN A 6 42.44 2.58 17.32
N ALA A 7 41.24 3.16 17.28
CA ALA A 7 40.14 2.61 16.50
C ALA A 7 40.46 2.80 15.02
N THR A 8 40.73 1.72 14.29
CA THR A 8 40.86 1.76 12.84
C THR A 8 39.50 2.10 12.25
N ARG A 9 39.37 3.29 11.66
CA ARG A 9 38.22 3.62 10.82
C ARG A 9 38.37 2.82 9.53
N ALA A 10 37.41 1.93 9.26
CA ALA A 10 37.33 1.26 7.97
C ALA A 10 37.01 2.31 6.90
N ASP A 11 37.80 2.36 5.84
CA ASP A 11 37.52 3.18 4.67
C ASP A 11 36.40 2.51 3.85
N LEU A 12 35.33 3.24 3.58
CA LEU A 12 34.16 2.78 2.84
C LEU A 12 34.27 3.28 1.39
N SER A 13 35.23 2.74 0.65
CA SER A 13 35.33 2.94 -0.78
C SER A 13 34.54 1.86 -1.52
N ILE A 14 33.56 2.29 -2.32
CA ILE A 14 32.78 1.40 -3.18
C ILE A 14 33.45 1.35 -4.55
N ASP A 15 33.86 0.16 -4.98
CA ASP A 15 34.35 -0.07 -6.34
C ASP A 15 33.17 -0.28 -7.30
N TRP A 16 32.80 0.79 -7.99
CA TRP A 16 31.69 0.81 -8.96
C TRP A 16 31.94 0.01 -10.24
N SER A 17 33.18 -0.42 -10.49
CA SER A 17 33.50 -1.30 -11.61
C SER A 17 33.23 -2.77 -11.30
N SER A 18 33.08 -3.11 -10.02
CA SER A 18 32.79 -4.47 -9.58
C SER A 18 31.31 -4.81 -9.72
N GLN A 19 31.04 -5.98 -10.28
CA GLN A 19 29.68 -6.51 -10.41
C GLN A 19 29.03 -6.72 -9.02
N GLU A 20 29.82 -7.08 -8.01
CA GLU A 20 29.36 -7.30 -6.65
C GLU A 20 28.85 -6.00 -6.00
N ALA A 21 29.57 -4.88 -6.15
CA ALA A 21 29.12 -3.58 -5.65
C ALA A 21 27.83 -3.13 -6.33
N LEU A 22 27.72 -3.31 -7.65
CA LEU A 22 26.52 -2.95 -8.40
C LEU A 22 25.31 -3.78 -7.95
N VAL A 23 25.47 -5.09 -7.78
CA VAL A 23 24.41 -5.97 -7.27
C VAL A 23 24.03 -5.59 -5.83
N GLY A 24 25.00 -5.29 -4.98
CA GLY A 24 24.76 -4.88 -3.60
C GLY A 24 23.97 -3.57 -3.50
N VAL A 25 24.37 -2.56 -4.27
CA VAL A 25 23.67 -1.28 -4.31
C VAL A 25 22.28 -1.41 -4.93
N ALA A 26 22.14 -2.17 -6.03
CA ALA A 26 20.84 -2.44 -6.64
C ALA A 26 19.90 -3.15 -5.66
N GLY A 27 20.40 -4.15 -4.94
CA GLY A 27 19.67 -4.86 -3.90
C GLY A 27 19.23 -3.94 -2.76
N ALA A 28 20.10 -3.04 -2.31
CA ALA A 28 19.77 -2.05 -1.28
C ALA A 28 18.68 -1.07 -1.74
N VAL A 29 18.79 -0.54 -2.97
CA VAL A 29 17.78 0.35 -3.54
C VAL A 29 16.44 -0.36 -3.72
N LEU A 30 16.45 -1.59 -4.25
CA LEU A 30 15.23 -2.40 -4.38
C LEU A 30 14.62 -2.74 -3.02
N GLY A 31 15.44 -3.08 -2.04
CA GLY A 31 15.00 -3.39 -0.68
C GLY A 31 14.30 -2.20 -0.02
N VAL A 32 14.89 -1.00 -0.09
CA VAL A 32 14.27 0.23 0.43
C VAL A 32 13.03 0.60 -0.39
N GLY A 33 13.11 0.51 -1.72
CA GLY A 33 12.02 0.82 -2.63
C GLY A 33 10.79 -0.05 -2.38
N LEU A 34 10.97 -1.36 -2.25
CA LEU A 34 9.88 -2.29 -1.93
C LEU A 34 9.42 -2.14 -0.47
N GLY A 35 10.36 -1.98 0.47
CA GLY A 35 10.05 -1.85 1.89
C GLY A 35 9.15 -0.67 2.22
N ILE A 36 9.31 0.46 1.51
CA ILE A 36 8.47 1.65 1.68
C ILE A 36 7.33 1.69 0.66
N GLY A 37 7.62 1.35 -0.59
CA GLY A 37 6.68 1.47 -1.70
C GLY A 37 5.50 0.52 -1.59
N VAL A 38 5.71 -0.71 -1.12
CA VAL A 38 4.62 -1.69 -0.96
C VAL A 38 3.59 -1.20 0.07
N PRO A 39 3.96 -0.82 1.31
CA PRO A 39 2.99 -0.24 2.26
C PRO A 39 2.23 0.98 1.71
N ILE A 40 2.92 1.93 1.09
CA ILE A 40 2.29 3.13 0.52
C ILE A 40 1.26 2.76 -0.57
N PHE A 41 1.61 1.81 -1.44
CA PHE A 41 0.72 1.32 -2.48
C PHE A 41 -0.55 0.67 -1.91
N TYR A 42 -0.43 -0.11 -0.84
CA TYR A 42 -1.60 -0.72 -0.21
C TYR A 42 -2.50 0.33 0.45
N ILE A 43 -1.93 1.33 1.12
CA ILE A 43 -2.69 2.44 1.71
C ILE A 43 -3.44 3.22 0.63
N SER A 44 -2.75 3.62 -0.45
CA SER A 44 -3.38 4.40 -1.53
C SER A 44 -4.49 3.63 -2.24
N ARG A 45 -4.29 2.31 -2.44
CA ARG A 45 -5.32 1.41 -2.98
C ARG A 45 -6.54 1.33 -2.06
N ASP A 46 -6.35 1.39 -0.75
CA ASP A 46 -7.45 1.32 0.20
C ASP A 46 -8.24 2.63 0.23
N SER A 47 -7.55 3.77 0.29
CA SER A 47 -8.20 5.09 0.22
C SER A 47 -9.01 5.28 -1.08
N ALA A 48 -8.46 4.87 -2.23
CA ALA A 48 -9.17 4.94 -3.51
C ALA A 48 -10.40 4.01 -3.57
N ASP A 49 -10.43 2.96 -2.74
CA ASP A 49 -11.55 2.03 -2.65
C ASP A 49 -12.63 2.53 -1.69
N GLU A 50 -12.22 3.16 -0.59
CA GLU A 50 -13.11 3.89 0.31
C GLU A 50 -13.82 5.04 -0.41
N GLU A 51 -13.08 5.78 -1.25
CA GLU A 51 -13.65 6.84 -2.09
C GLU A 51 -14.73 6.28 -3.02
N LYS A 52 -14.44 5.20 -3.76
CA LYS A 52 -15.44 4.51 -4.60
C LYS A 52 -16.64 4.01 -3.80
N LEU A 53 -16.44 3.52 -2.59
CA LEU A 53 -17.54 3.11 -1.71
C LEU A 53 -18.42 4.30 -1.30
N SER A 54 -17.82 5.44 -0.97
CA SER A 54 -18.57 6.66 -0.64
C SER A 54 -19.39 7.15 -1.85
N GLU A 55 -18.79 7.20 -3.03
CA GLU A 55 -19.45 7.55 -4.29
C GLU A 55 -20.60 6.58 -4.60
N LEU A 56 -20.37 5.28 -4.46
CA LEU A 56 -21.39 4.26 -4.69
C LEU A 56 -22.57 4.43 -3.72
N ARG A 57 -22.31 4.73 -2.45
CA ARG A 57 -23.35 4.99 -1.44
C ARG A 57 -24.14 6.26 -1.78
N GLU A 58 -23.46 7.30 -2.24
CA GLU A 58 -24.10 8.54 -2.70
C GLU A 58 -24.98 8.32 -3.92
N LEU A 59 -24.45 7.59 -4.92
CA LEU A 59 -25.18 7.21 -6.11
C LEU A 59 -26.42 6.40 -5.74
N ASN A 60 -26.28 5.41 -4.87
CA ASN A 60 -27.40 4.57 -4.45
C ASN A 60 -28.50 5.39 -3.74
N ARG A 61 -28.12 6.34 -2.87
CA ARG A 61 -29.08 7.29 -2.26
C ARG A 61 -29.76 8.17 -3.30
N LYS A 62 -29.05 8.61 -4.34
CA LYS A 62 -29.62 9.43 -5.42
C LYS A 62 -30.57 8.61 -6.29
N THR A 63 -30.18 7.43 -6.72
CA THR A 63 -31.01 6.51 -7.50
C THR A 63 -32.29 6.16 -6.76
N TYR A 64 -32.23 5.90 -5.47
CA TYR A 64 -33.42 5.65 -4.66
C TYR A 64 -34.37 6.84 -4.61
N LYS A 65 -33.85 8.08 -4.51
CA LYS A 65 -34.68 9.29 -4.55
C LYS A 65 -35.37 9.50 -5.90
N GLU A 66 -34.73 9.08 -7.00
CA GLU A 66 -35.24 9.28 -8.35
C GLU A 66 -36.18 8.16 -8.81
N THR A 67 -35.89 6.92 -8.44
CA THR A 67 -36.56 5.72 -8.97
C THR A 67 -37.40 4.98 -7.92
N GLY A 68 -37.16 5.22 -6.63
CA GLY A 68 -37.73 4.43 -5.53
C GLY A 68 -37.05 3.07 -5.31
N GLU A 69 -36.05 2.72 -6.12
CA GLU A 69 -35.33 1.45 -6.03
C GLU A 69 -33.82 1.68 -5.80
N TYR A 70 -33.18 0.75 -5.10
CA TYR A 70 -31.73 0.74 -4.94
C TYR A 70 -31.04 0.09 -6.14
N LEU A 71 -29.75 0.39 -6.32
CA LEU A 71 -28.90 -0.29 -7.31
C LEU A 71 -28.87 -1.80 -7.03
N THR A 72 -28.99 -2.57 -8.11
CA THR A 72 -28.85 -4.03 -8.05
C THR A 72 -27.42 -4.44 -7.77
N GLU A 73 -27.24 -5.65 -7.25
CA GLU A 73 -25.92 -6.23 -6.93
C GLU A 73 -24.99 -6.26 -8.16
N ASP A 74 -25.53 -6.44 -9.37
CA ASP A 74 -24.74 -6.46 -10.61
C ASP A 74 -24.25 -5.05 -10.98
N GLN A 75 -25.09 -4.02 -10.81
CA GLN A 75 -24.70 -2.62 -11.01
C GLN A 75 -23.64 -2.16 -10.00
N ILE A 76 -23.77 -2.60 -8.75
CA ILE A 76 -22.77 -2.36 -7.70
C ILE A 76 -21.42 -3.00 -8.06
N ARG A 77 -21.45 -4.24 -8.56
CA ARG A 77 -20.24 -4.99 -8.97
C ARG A 77 -19.51 -4.39 -10.17
N GLU A 78 -20.23 -3.71 -11.06
CA GLU A 78 -19.63 -2.97 -12.18
C GLU A 78 -18.80 -1.77 -11.68
N PHE A 79 -19.27 -1.09 -10.64
CA PHE A 79 -18.59 0.05 -10.05
C PHE A 79 -17.38 -0.35 -9.19
N ARG A 80 -17.55 -1.40 -8.37
CA ARG A 80 -16.50 -1.92 -7.48
C ARG A 80 -16.56 -3.44 -7.41
N LYS A 81 -15.43 -4.10 -7.70
CA LYS A 81 -15.31 -5.55 -7.49
C LYS A 81 -15.37 -5.87 -5.99
N PRO A 82 -16.15 -6.90 -5.59
CA PRO A 82 -16.28 -7.25 -4.19
C PRO A 82 -14.95 -7.78 -3.65
N ARG A 83 -14.57 -7.34 -2.45
CA ARG A 83 -13.41 -7.85 -1.72
C ARG A 83 -13.85 -9.00 -0.81
N TRP A 84 -12.90 -9.87 -0.48
CA TRP A 84 -13.14 -10.94 0.49
C TRP A 84 -13.47 -10.41 1.90
N THR A 85 -13.07 -9.17 2.21
CA THR A 85 -13.38 -8.45 3.45
C THR A 85 -14.81 -7.93 3.51
N ASP A 86 -15.46 -7.66 2.37
CA ASP A 86 -16.80 -7.04 2.34
C ASP A 86 -17.90 -7.99 2.87
N ARG A 87 -17.64 -9.30 2.86
CA ARG A 87 -18.58 -10.33 3.37
C ARG A 87 -18.46 -10.56 4.88
N ARG A 88 -17.57 -9.85 5.55
CA ARG A 88 -17.42 -9.93 7.00
C ARG A 88 -18.48 -9.02 7.61
N GLU A 89 -19.43 -9.61 8.31
CA GLU A 89 -20.28 -8.87 9.22
C GLU A 89 -19.37 -8.35 10.34
N PHE A 90 -19.13 -7.03 10.36
CA PHE A 90 -18.42 -6.39 11.45
C PHE A 90 -19.37 -6.46 12.65
N GLN A 91 -19.07 -7.29 13.64
CA GLN A 91 -19.70 -7.13 14.95
C GLN A 91 -19.14 -5.83 15.51
N ASP A 92 -19.90 -4.74 15.34
CA ASP A 92 -19.79 -3.61 16.25
C ASP A 92 -20.28 -4.14 17.60
N ASP A 93 -19.34 -4.52 18.48
CA ASP A 93 -19.64 -4.66 19.90
C ASP A 93 -19.81 -3.24 20.44
N ASP A 94 -21.07 -2.86 20.69
CA ASP A 94 -21.52 -1.62 21.33
C ASP A 94 -20.60 -1.10 22.46
#